data_AF-A0A0H2S4C1-F1
#
_entry.id   AF-A0A0H2S4C1-F1
#
_cell.length_a   1.000
_cell.length_b   1.000
_cell.length_c   1.000
_cell.angle_alpha   90.00
_cell.angle_beta   90.00
_cell.angle_gamma   90.00
#
_symmetry.space_group_name_H-M   'P 1'
#
loop_
_entity.id
_entity.type
_entity.pdbx_description
1 polymer ?
#
loop_
_entity_poly.entity_id
_entity_poly.type
_entity_poly.pdbx_seq_one_letter_code
_entity_poly.pdbx_strand_id
1 'polypeptide(L)'
;MDIELSFSAFPWPVFGSPTSVADIKQTDVEEFILHRLRIPRSDADYSTRRRQAVKDALLRWHPDKFLSGRVLTRVVEEDREMVKEAAQVVGRILVGLVGK
;
A
#
# COMPACT_ATOMS: atom_id res chain seq x y z
N MET A 1 4.26 21.55 16.43
CA MET A 1 5.37 20.77 15.86
C MET A 1 4.72 19.86 14.83
N ASP A 2 4.72 20.25 13.56
CA ASP A 2 4.24 19.38 12.51
C ASP A 2 5.20 18.20 12.42
N ILE A 3 4.70 16.99 12.66
CA ILE A 3 5.50 15.77 12.51
C ILE A 3 5.58 15.52 11.00
N GLU A 4 6.75 15.72 10.43
CA GLU A 4 7.04 15.31 9.05
C GLU A 4 7.33 13.80 9.05
N LEU A 5 6.70 13.10 8.11
CA LEU A 5 6.83 11.66 7.89
C LEU A 5 8.00 11.41 6.93
N SER A 6 8.95 10.57 7.35
CA SER A 6 9.92 9.99 6.41
C SER A 6 9.31 8.80 5.66
N PHE A 7 9.97 8.36 4.59
CA PHE A 7 9.58 7.22 3.78
C PHE A 7 9.39 5.95 4.62
N SER A 8 10.35 5.66 5.51
CA SER A 8 10.35 4.47 6.37
C SER A 8 9.31 4.51 7.49
N ALA A 9 8.89 5.70 7.89
CA ALA A 9 7.80 5.92 8.84
C ALA A 9 6.42 5.88 8.18
N PHE A 10 6.37 5.99 6.85
CA PHE A 10 5.12 5.91 6.11
C PHE A 10 4.52 4.49 6.23
N PRO A 11 3.22 4.33 6.52
CA PRO A 11 2.62 3.05 6.87
C PRO A 11 2.33 2.17 5.65
N TRP A 12 3.32 1.91 4.81
CA TRP A 12 3.22 1.09 3.59
C TRP A 12 2.53 -0.25 3.85
N PRO A 13 1.81 -0.82 2.85
CA PRO A 13 1.12 -2.09 3.01
C PRO A 13 2.09 -3.29 2.92
N VAL A 14 3.10 -3.30 3.77
CA VAL A 14 4.10 -4.37 3.93
C VAL A 14 4.35 -4.59 5.42
N PHE A 15 4.89 -5.75 5.79
CA PHE A 15 5.32 -5.97 7.16
C PHE A 15 6.71 -5.37 7.38
N GLY A 16 6.82 -4.43 8.31
CA GLY A 16 8.07 -3.72 8.63
C GLY A 16 8.12 -2.30 8.06
N SER A 17 9.32 -1.73 8.06
CA SER A 17 9.58 -0.36 7.60
C SER A 17 10.50 -0.41 6.37
N PRO A 18 9.96 -0.37 5.14
CA PRO A 18 10.79 -0.34 3.94
C PRO A 18 11.61 0.95 3.92
N THR A 19 12.85 0.86 3.44
CA THR A 19 13.77 2.01 3.39
C THR A 19 13.93 2.56 1.98
N SER A 20 13.45 1.83 0.98
CA SER A 20 13.49 2.21 -0.43
C SER A 20 12.27 1.67 -1.18
N VAL A 21 12.03 2.19 -2.38
CA VAL A 21 10.97 1.68 -3.28
C VAL A 21 11.19 0.20 -3.63
N ALA A 22 12.45 -0.23 -3.78
CA ALA A 22 12.80 -1.62 -4.11
C ALA A 22 12.44 -2.63 -3.02
N ASP A 23 12.26 -2.16 -1.77
CA ASP A 23 11.82 -2.99 -0.65
C ASP A 23 10.32 -3.29 -0.73
N ILE A 24 9.55 -2.58 -1.56
CA ILE A 24 8.10 -2.79 -1.75
C ILE A 24 7.90 -3.86 -2.82
N LYS A 25 7.91 -5.13 -2.40
CA LYS A 25 7.73 -6.27 -3.30
C LYS A 25 6.27 -6.68 -3.41
N GLN A 26 5.91 -7.22 -4.58
CA GLN A 26 4.57 -7.74 -4.83
C GLN A 26 4.13 -8.78 -3.80
N THR A 27 5.00 -9.72 -3.43
CA THR A 27 4.69 -10.78 -2.46
C THR A 27 4.36 -10.22 -1.08
N ASP A 28 5.06 -9.16 -0.66
CA ASP A 28 4.91 -8.58 0.67
C ASP A 28 3.61 -7.77 0.76
N VAL A 29 3.27 -7.05 -0.31
CA VAL A 29 1.98 -6.35 -0.43
C VAL A 29 0.82 -7.33 -0.53
N GLU A 30 0.95 -8.40 -1.32
CA GLU A 30 -0.06 -9.46 -1.41
C GLU A 30 -0.33 -10.09 -0.05
N GLU A 31 0.73 -10.49 0.67
CA GLU A 31 0.62 -11.09 2.00
C GLU A 31 0.04 -10.11 3.03
N PHE A 32 0.41 -8.83 3.00
CA PHE A 32 -0.14 -7.83 3.93
C PHE A 32 -1.65 -7.59 3.72
N ILE A 33 -2.10 -7.49 2.47
CA ILE A 33 -3.50 -7.20 2.14
C ILE A 33 -4.38 -8.44 2.35
N LEU A 34 -3.88 -9.61 1.92
CA LEU A 34 -4.61 -10.88 1.90
C LEU A 34 -4.22 -11.83 3.03
N HIS A 35 -3.56 -11.33 4.07
CA HIS A 35 -3.04 -12.13 5.16
C HIS A 35 -4.07 -13.14 5.67
N ARG A 36 -3.64 -14.40 5.86
CA ARG A 36 -4.54 -15.53 6.19
C ARG A 36 -5.37 -15.32 7.45
N LEU A 37 -4.87 -14.53 8.41
CA LEU A 37 -5.60 -14.21 9.65
C LEU A 37 -6.74 -13.20 9.43
N ARG A 38 -6.69 -12.41 8.35
CA ARG A 38 -7.77 -11.48 7.96
C ARG A 38 -8.79 -12.19 7.06
N ILE A 39 -8.31 -13.05 6.15
CA ILE A 39 -9.12 -13.76 5.16
C ILE A 39 -8.66 -15.22 5.10
N PRO A 40 -9.16 -16.09 6.00
CA PRO A 40 -8.82 -17.51 5.97
C PRO A 40 -9.23 -18.15 4.65
N ARG A 41 -8.36 -18.98 4.05
CA ARG A 41 -8.67 -19.68 2.79
C ARG A 41 -9.81 -20.70 2.91
N SER A 42 -10.10 -21.14 4.14
CA SER A 42 -11.21 -22.03 4.45
C SER A 42 -12.57 -21.31 4.57
N ASP A 43 -12.58 -19.97 4.47
CA ASP A 43 -13.81 -19.18 4.49
C ASP A 43 -14.63 -19.47 3.22
N ALA A 44 -15.91 -19.79 3.38
CA ALA A 44 -16.83 -20.06 2.27
C ALA A 44 -16.92 -18.86 1.30
N ASP A 45 -16.74 -17.64 1.83
CA ASP A 45 -16.78 -16.39 1.06
C ASP A 45 -15.39 -15.86 0.69
N TYR A 46 -14.34 -16.69 0.77
CA TYR A 46 -12.95 -16.30 0.54
C TYR A 46 -12.77 -15.41 -0.71
N SER A 47 -13.32 -15.84 -1.86
CA SER A 47 -13.19 -15.12 -3.13
C SER A 47 -13.81 -13.72 -3.08
N THR A 48 -14.98 -13.59 -2.45
CA THR A 48 -15.69 -12.31 -2.29
C THR A 48 -14.91 -11.39 -1.35
N ARG A 49 -14.47 -11.91 -0.20
CA ARG A 49 -13.70 -11.16 0.79
C ARG A 49 -12.33 -10.72 0.26
N ARG A 50 -11.63 -11.60 -0.47
CA ARG A 50 -10.38 -11.28 -1.19
C ARG A 50 -10.61 -10.10 -2.12
N ARG A 51 -11.63 -10.17 -2.99
CA ARG A 51 -11.95 -9.09 -3.94
C ARG A 51 -12.27 -7.78 -3.22
N GLN A 52 -13.02 -7.84 -2.13
CA GLN A 52 -13.35 -6.65 -1.34
C GLN A 52 -12.10 -6.03 -0.70
N ALA A 53 -11.23 -6.83 -0.09
CA ALA A 53 -9.99 -6.34 0.52
C ALA A 53 -9.07 -5.65 -0.49
N VAL A 54 -8.95 -6.18 -1.71
CA VAL A 54 -8.19 -5.54 -2.79
C VAL A 54 -8.82 -4.22 -3.22
N LYS A 55 -10.16 -4.15 -3.35
CA LYS A 55 -10.86 -2.90 -3.67
C LYS A 55 -10.66 -1.83 -2.60
N ASP A 56 -10.80 -2.20 -1.33
CA ASP A 56 -10.58 -1.29 -0.21
C ASP A 56 -9.13 -0.79 -0.15
N ALA A 57 -8.18 -1.68 -0.45
CA ALA A 57 -6.77 -1.32 -0.57
C ALA A 57 -6.51 -0.34 -1.72
N LEU A 58 -7.09 -0.57 -2.90
CA LEU A 58 -6.98 0.35 -4.04
C LEU A 58 -7.52 1.73 -3.69
N LEU A 59 -8.66 1.81 -3.01
CA LEU A 59 -9.21 3.08 -2.55
C LEU A 59 -8.27 3.78 -1.57
N ARG A 60 -7.61 3.06 -0.68
CA ARG A 60 -6.69 3.63 0.32
C ARG A 60 -5.35 4.06 -0.28
N TRP A 61 -4.81 3.29 -1.21
CA TRP A 61 -3.46 3.41 -1.74
C TRP A 61 -3.41 3.99 -3.16
N HIS A 62 -4.53 4.51 -3.67
CA HIS A 62 -4.56 5.12 -5.00
C HIS A 62 -3.54 6.26 -5.13
N PRO A 63 -2.70 6.30 -6.17
CA PRO A 63 -1.69 7.33 -6.36
C PRO A 63 -2.23 8.77 -6.25
N ASP A 64 -3.45 9.04 -6.75
CA ASP A 64 -4.09 10.36 -6.63
C ASP A 64 -4.19 10.90 -5.19
N LYS A 65 -4.33 10.03 -4.19
CA LYS A 65 -4.35 10.48 -2.78
C LYS A 65 -3.02 11.07 -2.35
N PHE A 66 -1.93 10.65 -2.98
CA PHE A 66 -0.58 11.15 -2.76
C PHE A 66 -0.32 12.38 -3.62
N LEU A 67 -0.72 12.33 -4.90
CA LEU A 67 -0.51 13.39 -5.88
C LEU A 67 -1.35 14.66 -5.63
N SER A 68 -2.53 14.52 -5.02
CA SER A 68 -3.42 15.66 -4.65
C SER A 68 -2.88 16.55 -3.51
N GLY A 69 -1.63 16.37 -3.11
CA GLY A 69 -0.86 17.28 -2.27
C GLY A 69 -1.00 17.07 -0.76
N ARG A 70 -2.13 16.53 -0.27
CA ARG A 70 -2.37 16.42 1.19
C ARG A 70 -1.45 15.45 1.94
N VAL A 71 -1.00 14.39 1.27
CA VAL A 71 -0.09 13.40 1.87
C VAL A 71 1.36 13.88 1.74
N LEU A 72 1.76 14.33 0.54
CA LEU A 72 3.13 14.78 0.30
C LEU A 72 3.52 16.01 1.13
N THR A 73 2.58 16.90 1.48
CA THR A 73 2.87 18.03 2.39
C THR A 73 3.22 17.60 3.81
N ARG A 74 2.90 16.36 4.19
CA ARG A 74 3.27 15.76 5.47
C ARG A 74 4.56 14.94 5.39
N VAL A 75 5.15 14.80 4.21
CA VAL A 75 6.38 14.04 3.98
C VAL A 75 7.56 15.01 3.90
N VAL A 76 8.67 14.64 4.54
CA VAL A 76 9.95 15.39 4.45
C VAL A 76 10.32 15.57 2.98
N GLU A 77 10.80 16.76 2.60
CA GLU A 77 11.01 17.11 1.18
C GLU A 77 11.85 16.06 0.43
N GLU A 78 12.90 15.56 1.08
CA GLU A 78 13.86 14.59 0.55
C GLU A 78 13.21 13.25 0.14
N ASP A 79 12.12 12.84 0.82
CA ASP A 79 11.46 11.56 0.59
C ASP A 79 10.23 11.66 -0.33
N ARG A 80 9.80 12.86 -0.73
CA ARG A 80 8.53 13.05 -1.46
C ARG A 80 8.47 12.31 -2.79
N GLU A 81 9.54 12.36 -3.58
CA GLU A 81 9.56 11.67 -4.86
C GLU A 81 9.61 10.15 -4.66
N MET A 82 10.31 9.67 -3.63
CA MET A 82 10.35 8.27 -3.26
C MET A 82 8.96 7.76 -2.82
N VAL A 83 8.24 8.53 -2.00
CA VAL A 83 6.86 8.23 -1.59
C VAL A 83 5.92 8.19 -2.80
N LYS A 84 6.06 9.13 -3.73
CA LYS A 84 5.25 9.17 -4.95
C LYS A 84 5.49 7.94 -5.84
N GLU A 85 6.75 7.55 -6.02
CA GLU A 85 7.11 6.35 -6.78
C GLU A 85 6.58 5.08 -6.10
N ALA A 86 6.77 4.94 -4.79
CA ALA A 86 6.24 3.83 -4.01
C ALA A 86 4.71 3.74 -4.08
N ALA A 87 3.99 4.86 -4.04
CA ALA A 87 2.54 4.88 -4.21
C ALA A 87 2.13 4.34 -5.59
N GLN A 88 2.87 4.67 -6.66
CA GLN A 88 2.63 4.10 -7.99
C GLN A 88 2.92 2.59 -8.04
N VAL A 89 4.00 2.13 -7.39
CA VAL A 89 4.33 0.69 -7.29
C VAL A 89 3.21 -0.08 -6.58
N VAL A 90 2.79 0.39 -5.40
CA VAL A 90 1.69 -0.21 -4.63
C VAL A 90 0.40 -0.22 -5.45
N GLY A 91 0.05 0.90 -6.09
CA GLY A 91 -1.13 1.00 -6.95
C GLY A 91 -1.12 -0.05 -8.07
N ARG A 92 0.01 -0.19 -8.78
CA ARG A 92 0.17 -1.20 -9.85
C ARG A 92 0.03 -2.63 -9.32
N ILE A 93 0.64 -2.94 -8.18
CA ILE A 93 0.53 -4.26 -7.55
C ILE A 93 -0.95 -4.56 -7.26
N LEU A 94 -1.65 -3.64 -6.59
CA LEU A 94 -3.05 -3.82 -6.21
C LEU A 94 -3.98 -3.97 -7.42
N VAL A 95 -3.77 -3.21 -8.50
CA VAL A 95 -4.52 -3.38 -9.76
C VAL A 95 -4.33 -4.79 -10.31
N GLY A 96 -3.09 -5.31 -10.27
CA GLY A 96 -2.79 -6.69 -10.67
C GLY A 96 -3.50 -7.77 -9.86
N LEU A 97 -4.00 -7.46 -8.65
CA LEU A 97 -4.72 -8.41 -7.80
C LEU A 97 -6.22 -8.50 -8.09
N VAL A 98 -6.79 -7.51 -8.79
CA VAL A 98 -8.24 -7.44 -9.08
C VAL A 98 -8.68 -8.56 -10.04
N GLY A 99 -7.79 -8.98 -10.94
CA GLY A 99 -8.06 -10.00 -11.96
C GLY A 99 -7.49 -11.40 -11.69
N LYS A 100 -6.74 -11.58 -10.59
CA LYS A 100 -6.30 -12.89 -10.09
C LYS A 100 -7.37 -13.53 -9.22
#